data_AF-A0A3L7NVM7-F1
#
_entry.id   AF-A0A3L7NVM7-F1
#
_cell.length_a   1.000
_cell.length_b   1.000
_cell.length_c   1.000
_cell.angle_alpha   90.00
_cell.angle_beta   90.00
_cell.angle_gamma   90.00
#
_symmetry.space_group_name_H-M   'P 1'
#
loop_
_entity.id
_entity.type
_entity.pdbx_description
1 polymer ?
#
loop_
_entity_poly.entity_id
_entity_poly.type
_entity_poly.pdbx_seq_one_letter_code
_entity_poly.pdbx_strand_id
1 'polypeptide(L)'
;MLTDLIVKMQSELNYHGDGYVQRFEDILGQVAALNDPACIAELLPLLDDDADHDEMMFSIIHTIERFDDATYVRSIVDHLGAFFAASPRWAVIVHMRIVNSPPAFAAYADYIKTLPKEKRDVVRKVLEALRKKNAKFVSPCESLLAVV
;
A
#
# COMPACT_ATOMS: atom_id res chain seq x y z
N MET A 1 5.24 -12.41 17.42
CA MET A 1 4.29 -11.34 17.81
C MET A 1 3.63 -10.70 16.58
N LEU A 2 4.32 -9.94 15.73
CA LEU A 2 3.73 -9.39 14.50
C LEU A 2 3.18 -10.49 13.58
N THR A 3 4.01 -11.50 13.24
CA THR A 3 3.60 -12.64 12.40
C THR A 3 2.34 -13.34 12.93
N ASP A 4 2.22 -13.52 14.24
CA ASP A 4 1.06 -14.17 14.85
C ASP A 4 -0.22 -13.35 14.68
N LEU A 5 -0.12 -12.02 14.75
CA LEU A 5 -1.24 -11.11 14.50
C LEU A 5 -1.65 -11.16 13.03
N ILE A 6 -0.70 -11.16 12.10
CA ILE A 6 -0.96 -11.25 10.65
C ILE A 6 -1.67 -12.56 10.31
N VAL A 7 -1.23 -13.69 10.86
CA VAL A 7 -1.90 -15.00 10.69
C VAL A 7 -3.34 -14.96 11.20
N LYS A 8 -3.60 -14.30 12.34
CA LYS A 8 -4.96 -14.13 12.87
C LYS A 8 -5.81 -13.25 11.94
N MET A 9 -5.27 -12.16 11.42
CA MET A 9 -6.00 -11.30 10.46
C MET A 9 -6.37 -12.08 9.19
N GLN A 10 -5.44 -12.84 8.63
CA GLN A 10 -5.70 -13.71 7.47
C GLN A 10 -6.80 -14.73 7.77
N SER A 11 -6.83 -15.29 8.98
CA SER A 11 -7.90 -16.22 9.37
C SER A 11 -9.27 -15.55 9.38
N GLU A 12 -9.39 -14.31 9.87
CA GLU A 12 -10.66 -13.57 9.86
C GLU A 12 -11.12 -13.28 8.42
N LEU A 13 -10.19 -12.86 7.55
CA LEU A 13 -10.42 -12.62 6.12
C LEU A 13 -10.70 -13.89 5.30
N ASN A 14 -10.50 -15.09 5.84
CA ASN A 14 -10.80 -16.33 5.10
C ASN A 14 -12.14 -16.94 5.52
N TYR A 15 -12.59 -16.71 6.76
CA TYR A 15 -13.75 -17.39 7.33
C TYR A 15 -15.02 -16.53 7.36
N HIS A 16 -14.88 -15.20 7.45
CA HIS A 16 -16.01 -14.24 7.37
C HIS A 16 -17.16 -14.55 8.36
N GLY A 17 -16.85 -15.10 9.54
CA GLY A 17 -17.86 -15.41 10.56
C GLY A 17 -18.45 -14.15 11.20
N ASP A 18 -19.59 -14.28 11.90
CA ASP A 18 -20.25 -13.16 12.57
C ASP A 18 -19.27 -12.31 13.39
N GLY A 19 -19.27 -10.99 13.15
CA GLY A 19 -18.39 -10.03 13.84
C GLY A 19 -16.92 -10.04 13.39
N TYR A 20 -16.58 -10.67 12.25
CA TYR A 20 -15.19 -10.71 11.76
C TYR A 20 -14.62 -9.31 11.50
N VAL A 21 -15.44 -8.36 11.04
CA VAL A 21 -15.01 -6.96 10.83
C VAL A 21 -14.47 -6.35 12.13
N GLN A 22 -15.20 -6.49 13.24
CA GLN A 22 -14.75 -5.95 14.52
C GLN A 22 -13.47 -6.63 15.00
N ARG A 23 -13.38 -7.97 14.87
CA ARG A 23 -12.17 -8.71 15.24
C ARG A 23 -10.97 -8.32 14.39
N PHE A 24 -11.17 -8.12 13.09
CA PHE A 24 -10.16 -7.63 12.17
C PHE A 24 -9.62 -6.27 12.63
N GLU A 25 -10.51 -5.32 12.92
CA GLU A 25 -10.14 -3.98 13.41
C GLU A 25 -9.40 -4.04 14.75
N ASP A 26 -9.85 -4.89 15.68
CA ASP A 26 -9.20 -5.09 16.98
C ASP A 26 -7.78 -5.67 16.83
N ILE A 27 -7.57 -6.59 15.89
CA ILE A 27 -6.24 -7.16 15.61
C ILE A 27 -5.36 -6.14 14.89
N LEU A 28 -5.90 -5.40 13.92
CA LEU A 28 -5.18 -4.33 13.23
C LEU A 28 -4.75 -3.23 14.21
N GLY A 29 -5.58 -2.88 15.19
CA GLY A 29 -5.22 -1.99 16.28
C GLY A 29 -4.01 -2.48 17.10
N GLN A 30 -3.91 -3.79 17.34
CA GLN A 30 -2.74 -4.40 17.98
C GLN A 30 -1.50 -4.33 17.09
N VAL A 31 -1.62 -4.59 15.79
CA VAL A 31 -0.52 -4.42 14.83
C VAL A 31 -0.02 -2.98 14.83
N ALA A 32 -0.94 -2.00 14.79
CA ALA A 32 -0.61 -0.59 14.82
C ALA A 32 0.09 -0.18 16.13
N ALA A 33 -0.29 -0.79 17.26
CA ALA A 33 0.33 -0.53 18.56
C ALA A 33 1.78 -1.05 18.67
N LEU A 34 2.18 -2.00 17.82
CA LEU A 34 3.58 -2.45 17.77
C LEU A 34 4.52 -1.37 17.24
N ASN A 35 4.00 -0.44 16.42
CA ASN A 35 4.78 0.62 15.77
C ASN A 35 6.03 0.07 15.04
N ASP A 36 5.89 -1.12 14.45
CA ASP A 36 6.95 -1.83 13.73
C ASP A 36 6.76 -1.63 12.22
N PRO A 37 7.67 -0.93 11.52
CA PRO A 37 7.58 -0.71 10.08
C PRO A 37 7.50 -1.99 9.24
N ALA A 38 7.96 -3.13 9.76
CA ALA A 38 7.81 -4.41 9.08
C ALA A 38 6.35 -4.76 8.79
N CYS A 39 5.40 -4.20 9.55
CA CYS A 39 3.98 -4.44 9.32
C CYS A 39 3.50 -3.95 7.96
N ILE A 40 4.17 -2.98 7.31
CA ILE A 40 3.76 -2.51 5.98
C ILE A 40 3.87 -3.66 4.97
N ALA A 41 4.99 -4.37 4.96
CA ALA A 41 5.22 -5.49 4.04
C ALA A 41 4.24 -6.64 4.28
N GLU A 42 3.84 -6.87 5.54
CA GLU A 42 2.92 -7.92 5.93
C GLU A 42 1.44 -7.57 5.69
N LEU A 43 1.07 -6.29 5.77
CA LEU A 43 -0.30 -5.81 5.57
C LEU A 43 -0.64 -5.56 4.10
N LEU A 44 0.34 -5.20 3.26
CA LEU A 44 0.09 -4.96 1.82
C LEU A 44 -0.57 -6.13 1.09
N PRO A 45 -0.16 -7.40 1.31
CA PRO A 45 -0.82 -8.56 0.71
C PRO A 45 -2.26 -8.81 1.18
N LEU A 46 -2.70 -8.14 2.26
CA LEU A 46 -4.07 -8.26 2.76
C LEU A 46 -5.04 -7.28 2.11
N LEU A 47 -4.53 -6.32 1.33
CA LEU A 47 -5.38 -5.46 0.51
C LEU A 47 -5.97 -6.31 -0.62
N ASP A 48 -7.29 -6.41 -0.70
CA ASP A 48 -7.99 -7.27 -1.65
C ASP A 48 -8.97 -6.46 -2.51
N ASP A 49 -8.79 -6.53 -3.83
CA ASP A 49 -9.64 -5.82 -4.78
C ASP A 49 -11.10 -6.28 -4.71
N ASP A 50 -11.35 -7.53 -4.29
CA ASP A 50 -12.65 -8.19 -4.17
C ASP A 50 -13.23 -8.18 -2.73
N ALA A 51 -12.62 -7.42 -1.81
CA ALA A 51 -13.09 -7.32 -0.42
C ALA A 51 -14.55 -6.88 -0.30
N ASP A 52 -15.32 -7.54 0.56
CA ASP A 52 -16.72 -7.19 0.86
C ASP A 52 -16.86 -5.79 1.52
N HIS A 53 -15.81 -5.34 2.21
CA HIS A 53 -15.78 -4.06 2.92
C HIS A 53 -14.51 -3.28 2.60
N ASP A 54 -14.63 -2.30 1.71
CA ASP A 54 -13.55 -1.35 1.38
C ASP A 54 -13.05 -0.60 2.63
N GLU A 55 -13.91 -0.40 3.64
CA GLU A 55 -13.56 0.25 4.91
C GLU A 55 -12.41 -0.46 5.62
N MET A 56 -12.39 -1.79 5.64
CA MET A 56 -11.29 -2.57 6.27
C MET A 56 -9.97 -2.37 5.53
N MET A 57 -10.02 -2.30 4.20
CA MET A 57 -8.85 -2.05 3.36
C MET A 57 -8.32 -0.62 3.59
N PHE A 58 -9.21 0.35 3.77
CA PHE A 58 -8.83 1.69 4.20
C PHE A 58 -8.23 1.72 5.60
N SER A 59 -8.72 0.91 6.55
CA SER A 59 -8.09 0.77 7.87
C SER A 59 -6.64 0.27 7.78
N ILE A 60 -6.36 -0.69 6.89
CA ILE A 60 -4.98 -1.14 6.60
C ILE A 60 -4.14 0.04 6.11
N ILE A 61 -4.64 0.78 5.10
CA ILE A 61 -3.93 1.92 4.52
C ILE A 61 -3.63 2.97 5.59
N HIS A 62 -4.62 3.34 6.39
CA HIS A 62 -4.44 4.30 7.48
C HIS A 62 -3.44 3.82 8.52
N THR A 63 -3.34 2.52 8.76
CA THR A 63 -2.35 1.95 9.67
C THR A 63 -0.93 2.10 9.14
N ILE A 64 -0.70 1.78 7.86
CA ILE A 64 0.64 1.86 7.25
C ILE A 64 1.08 3.32 6.96
N GLU A 65 0.14 4.25 6.84
CA GLU A 65 0.43 5.69 6.65
C GLU A 65 0.91 6.41 7.92
N ARG A 66 0.92 5.73 9.08
CA ARG A 66 1.39 6.31 10.35
C ARG A 66 2.91 6.44 10.43
N PHE A 67 3.63 5.70 9.60
CA PHE A 67 5.09 5.76 9.54
C PHE A 67 5.55 7.00 8.77
N ASP A 68 6.83 7.36 8.92
CA ASP A 68 7.39 8.46 8.15
C ASP A 68 7.34 8.17 6.64
N ASP A 69 7.23 9.24 5.85
CA ASP A 69 7.03 9.16 4.39
C ASP A 69 8.10 8.31 3.68
N ALA A 70 9.36 8.37 4.13
CA ALA A 70 10.44 7.63 3.50
C ALA A 70 10.31 6.12 3.76
N THR A 71 10.02 5.73 5.00
CA THR A 71 9.76 4.34 5.38
C THR A 71 8.51 3.80 4.68
N TYR A 72 7.42 4.55 4.70
CA TYR A 72 6.15 4.21 4.04
C TYR A 72 6.33 3.94 2.55
N VAL A 73 6.91 4.92 1.83
CA VAL A 73 7.13 4.83 0.39
C VAL A 73 8.10 3.71 0.04
N ARG A 74 9.23 3.59 0.74
CA ARG A 74 10.23 2.55 0.46
C ARG A 74 9.60 1.17 0.56
N SER A 75 8.90 0.89 1.66
CA SER A 75 8.32 -0.44 1.88
C SER A 75 7.27 -0.78 0.82
N ILE A 76 6.42 0.16 0.42
CA ILE A 76 5.44 -0.06 -0.66
C ILE A 76 6.11 -0.37 -1.98
N VAL A 77 7.09 0.44 -2.36
CA VAL A 77 7.77 0.31 -3.65
C VAL A 77 8.58 -0.97 -3.71
N ASP A 78 9.18 -1.39 -2.60
CA ASP A 78 9.95 -2.64 -2.53
C ASP A 78 9.11 -3.89 -2.78
N HIS A 79 7.82 -3.86 -2.40
CA HIS A 79 6.86 -4.96 -2.53
C HIS A 79 5.87 -4.77 -3.69
N LEU A 80 6.03 -3.70 -4.48
CA LEU A 80 5.06 -3.28 -5.48
C LEU A 80 4.76 -4.34 -6.54
N GLY A 81 5.75 -5.14 -6.94
CA GLY A 81 5.57 -6.16 -7.98
C GLY A 81 4.51 -7.20 -7.61
N ALA A 82 4.63 -7.79 -6.41
CA ALA A 82 3.66 -8.76 -5.92
C ALA A 82 2.33 -8.09 -5.58
N PHE A 83 2.38 -6.93 -4.91
CA PHE A 83 1.18 -6.19 -4.51
C PHE A 83 0.33 -5.76 -5.71
N PHE A 84 0.93 -5.18 -6.76
CA PHE A 84 0.20 -4.75 -7.95
C PHE A 84 -0.34 -5.92 -8.76
N ALA A 85 0.30 -7.10 -8.71
CA ALA A 85 -0.19 -8.29 -9.37
C ALA A 85 -1.40 -8.89 -8.65
N ALA A 86 -1.41 -8.86 -7.31
CA ALA A 86 -2.51 -9.38 -6.50
C ALA A 86 -3.71 -8.43 -6.49
N SER A 87 -3.48 -7.13 -6.25
CA SER A 87 -4.56 -6.16 -6.01
C SER A 87 -4.31 -4.83 -6.75
N PRO A 88 -4.45 -4.82 -8.10
CA PRO A 88 -4.20 -3.63 -8.92
C PRO A 88 -4.97 -2.38 -8.51
N ARG A 89 -6.26 -2.50 -8.11
CA ARG A 89 -7.09 -1.35 -7.71
C ARG A 89 -6.52 -0.73 -6.44
N TRP A 90 -6.21 -1.53 -5.42
CA TRP A 90 -5.62 -1.02 -4.17
C TRP A 90 -4.21 -0.48 -4.35
N ALA A 91 -3.38 -1.12 -5.16
CA ALA A 91 -2.05 -0.61 -5.49
C ALA A 91 -2.10 0.79 -6.12
N VAL A 92 -3.05 1.02 -7.03
CA VAL A 92 -3.29 2.36 -7.60
C VAL A 92 -3.82 3.34 -6.54
N ILE A 93 -4.71 2.92 -5.62
CA ILE A 93 -5.21 3.78 -4.54
C ILE A 93 -4.09 4.20 -3.60
N VAL A 94 -3.23 3.28 -3.16
CA VAL A 94 -2.07 3.57 -2.31
C VAL A 94 -1.14 4.58 -3.00
N HIS A 95 -0.85 4.37 -4.28
CA HIS A 95 -0.01 5.29 -5.07
C HIS A 95 -0.67 6.65 -5.25
N MET A 96 -1.99 6.70 -5.40
CA MET A 96 -2.75 7.95 -5.42
C MET A 96 -2.53 8.75 -4.12
N ARG A 97 -2.48 8.08 -2.96
CA ARG A 97 -2.24 8.73 -1.66
C ARG A 97 -0.81 9.26 -1.55
N ILE A 98 0.19 8.47 -1.96
CA ILE A 98 1.59 8.92 -2.04
C ILE A 98 1.71 10.17 -2.93
N VAL A 99 1.13 10.14 -4.13
CA VAL A 99 1.27 11.25 -5.10
C VAL A 99 0.52 12.51 -4.65
N ASN A 100 -0.56 12.39 -3.87
CA ASN A 100 -1.28 13.53 -3.32
C ASN A 100 -0.58 14.17 -2.10
N SER A 101 0.37 13.49 -1.47
CA SER A 101 1.10 14.02 -0.31
C SER A 101 2.44 14.60 -0.76
N PRO A 102 2.69 15.92 -0.64
CA PRO A 102 3.96 16.52 -1.05
C PRO A 102 5.23 15.86 -0.45
N PRO A 103 5.30 15.56 0.86
CA PRO A 103 6.50 14.92 1.41
C PRO A 103 6.65 13.45 0.95
N ALA A 104 5.56 12.68 0.84
CA ALA A 104 5.61 11.33 0.29
C ALA A 104 5.97 11.31 -1.20
N PHE A 105 5.47 12.27 -1.98
CA PHE A 105 5.82 12.44 -3.40
C PHE A 105 7.33 12.70 -3.56
N ALA A 106 7.90 13.57 -2.73
CA ALA A 106 9.34 13.85 -2.75
C ALA A 106 10.16 12.60 -2.40
N ALA A 107 9.78 11.89 -1.32
CA ALA A 107 10.40 10.62 -0.96
C ALA A 107 10.30 9.58 -2.08
N TYR A 108 9.17 9.55 -2.80
CA TYR A 108 8.96 8.64 -3.93
C TYR A 108 9.85 8.97 -5.12
N ALA A 109 9.91 10.25 -5.51
CA ALA A 109 10.78 10.71 -6.58
C ALA A 109 12.25 10.40 -6.31
N ASP A 110 12.70 10.52 -5.06
CA ASP A 110 14.10 10.23 -4.70
C ASP A 110 14.38 8.74 -4.64
N TYR A 111 13.46 7.94 -4.10
CA TYR A 111 13.68 6.51 -3.96
C TYR A 111 13.68 5.78 -5.32
N ILE A 112 12.77 6.11 -6.24
CA ILE A 112 12.65 5.40 -7.52
C ILE A 112 13.88 5.49 -8.42
N LYS A 113 14.63 6.59 -8.32
CA LYS A 113 15.91 6.79 -9.05
C LYS A 113 16.96 5.74 -8.66
N THR A 114 16.88 5.23 -7.43
CA THR A 114 17.83 4.25 -6.88
C THR A 114 17.51 2.81 -7.23
N LEU A 115 16.30 2.56 -7.77
CA LEU A 115 15.82 1.20 -8.02
C LEU A 115 16.50 0.56 -9.24
N PRO A 116 16.65 -0.77 -9.25
CA PRO A 116 17.02 -1.50 -10.45
C PRO A 116 15.93 -1.38 -11.53
N LYS A 117 16.32 -1.58 -12.80
CA LYS A 117 15.44 -1.37 -13.96
C LYS A 117 14.13 -2.16 -13.85
N GLU A 118 14.20 -3.40 -13.38
CA GLU A 118 13.06 -4.30 -13.25
C GLU A 118 12.00 -3.75 -12.28
N LYS A 119 12.42 -3.15 -11.16
CA LYS A 119 11.51 -2.50 -10.21
C LYS A 119 10.96 -1.19 -10.78
N ARG A 120 11.77 -0.42 -11.51
CA ARG A 120 11.32 0.80 -12.21
C ARG A 120 10.25 0.51 -13.26
N ASP A 121 10.35 -0.62 -13.96
CA ASP A 121 9.33 -1.04 -14.92
C ASP A 121 7.97 -1.33 -14.28
N VAL A 122 7.95 -1.87 -13.06
CA VAL A 122 6.71 -2.03 -12.28
C VAL A 122 6.16 -0.67 -11.85
N VAL A 123 7.00 0.22 -11.29
CA VAL A 123 6.60 1.58 -10.92
C VAL A 123 5.95 2.32 -12.10
N ARG A 124 6.56 2.23 -13.29
CA ARG A 124 6.01 2.82 -14.52
C ARG A 124 4.60 2.33 -14.83
N LYS A 125 4.35 1.02 -14.75
CA LYS A 125 3.02 0.45 -14.99
C LYS A 125 1.97 1.03 -14.04
N VAL A 126 2.32 1.20 -12.76
CA VAL A 126 1.40 1.75 -11.75
C VAL A 126 1.14 3.25 -11.99
N LEU A 127 2.17 4.03 -12.29
CA LEU A 127 2.03 5.45 -12.64
C LEU A 127 1.18 5.64 -13.91
N GLU A 128 1.35 4.77 -14.90
CA GLU A 128 0.53 4.75 -16.11
C GLU A 128 -0.93 4.41 -15.83
N ALA A 129 -1.19 3.46 -14.92
CA ALA A 129 -2.55 3.13 -14.48
C ALA A 129 -3.18 4.30 -13.72
N LEU A 130 -2.43 4.95 -12.82
CA LEU A 130 -2.87 6.08 -12.01
C LEU A 130 -3.27 7.29 -12.88
N ARG A 131 -2.42 7.69 -13.84
CA ARG A 131 -2.74 8.83 -14.73
C ARG A 131 -3.95 8.58 -15.63
N LYS A 132 -4.20 7.32 -16.02
CA LYS A 132 -5.39 6.93 -16.81
C LYS A 132 -6.67 7.02 -15.99
N LYS A 133 -6.58 6.80 -14.67
CA LYS A 133 -7.74 6.77 -13.76
C LYS A 133 -8.32 8.16 -13.50
N ASN A 134 -7.48 9.20 -13.41
CA ASN A 134 -7.94 10.56 -13.14
C ASN A 134 -6.94 11.62 -13.66
N ALA A 135 -7.45 12.58 -14.42
CA ALA A 135 -6.68 13.65 -15.06
C ALA A 135 -5.83 14.48 -14.07
N LYS A 136 -6.26 14.61 -12.81
CA LYS A 136 -5.50 15.30 -11.75
C LYS A 136 -4.08 14.72 -11.56
N PHE A 137 -3.89 13.42 -11.83
CA PHE A 137 -2.61 12.74 -11.62
C PHE A 137 -1.70 12.74 -12.84
N VAL A 138 -2.13 13.27 -13.99
CA VAL A 138 -1.32 13.26 -15.23
C VAL A 138 0.02 13.96 -15.01
N SER A 139 0.01 15.24 -14.64
CA SER A 139 1.24 16.03 -14.47
C SER A 139 2.17 15.50 -13.35
N PRO A 140 1.66 15.14 -12.15
CA PRO A 140 2.50 14.51 -11.13
C PRO A 140 3.12 13.18 -11.59
N CYS A 141 2.34 12.32 -12.27
CA CYS A 141 2.85 11.05 -12.78
C CYS A 141 3.89 11.26 -13.89
N GLU A 142 3.70 12.23 -14.79
CA GLU A 142 4.70 12.56 -15.82
C GLU A 142 6.03 12.99 -15.22
N SER A 143 5.99 13.77 -14.14
CA SER A 143 7.18 14.20 -13.41
C SER A 143 7.95 13.02 -12.81
N LEU A 144 7.24 12.02 -12.26
CA LEU A 144 7.84 10.80 -11.74
C LEU A 144 8.34 9.89 -12.88
N LEU A 145 7.58 9.75 -13.97
CA LEU A 145 7.94 8.93 -15.12
C LEU A 145 9.23 9.42 -15.80
N ALA A 146 9.53 10.72 -15.74
CA ALA A 146 10.76 11.29 -16.27
C ALA A 146 12.03 10.83 -15.52
N VAL A 147 11.89 10.28 -14.31
CA VAL A 147 13.02 9.83 -13.46
C VAL A 147 13.04 8.31 -13.23
N VAL A 148 12.13 7.57 -13.88
CA VAL A 148 11.97 6.11 -13.77
C VAL A 148 12.51 5.40 -15.00
#